data_AF-A0A3N5ULW7-F1
#
_entry.id   AF-A0A3N5ULW7-F1
#
_cell.length_a   1.000
_cell.length_b   1.000
_cell.length_c   1.000
_cell.angle_alpha   90.00
_cell.angle_beta   90.00
_cell.angle_gamma   90.00
#
_symmetry.space_group_name_H-M   'P 1'
#
loop_
_entity.id
_entity.type
_entity.pdbx_description
1 polymer ?
#
loop_
_entity_poly.entity_id
_entity_poly.type
_entity_poly.pdbx_seq_one_letter_code
_entity_poly.pdbx_strand_id
1 'polypeptide(L)'
;MNVRLLRRDEILHIWQIDRREVIENTYSLREGKLVLAPEHYDMQGWPPGEAEHYTPILLDCYDRGGFFWGAFENDTLVGVSVLESKFIGAGQDALQLKFLHVHRDLRGIGLGTKLFNLAAEKAKALGARKLYISATPSEHTVNYYLKLGCVLATEIDPELFALEPEDIHLEYVIS
;
A
#
# COMPACT_ATOMS: atom_id res chain seq x y z
N MET A 1 14.10 -10.14 -13.09
CA MET A 1 13.46 -9.14 -12.22
C MET A 1 14.36 -8.82 -11.03
N ASN A 2 14.69 -7.54 -10.82
CA ASN A 2 15.53 -7.07 -9.72
C ASN A 2 14.72 -6.18 -8.77
N VAL A 3 14.98 -6.23 -7.46
CA VAL A 3 14.31 -5.36 -6.48
C VAL A 3 15.37 -4.53 -5.75
N ARG A 4 15.21 -3.21 -5.73
CA ARG A 4 16.15 -2.26 -5.11
C ARG A 4 15.43 -1.01 -4.61
N LEU A 5 16.11 -0.19 -3.83
CA LEU A 5 15.59 1.13 -3.49
C LEU A 5 15.51 2.03 -4.73
N LEU A 6 14.47 2.86 -4.78
CA LEU A 6 14.30 3.91 -5.78
C LEU A 6 15.19 5.10 -5.43
N ARG A 7 15.73 5.74 -6.47
CA ARG A 7 16.22 7.12 -6.37
C ARG A 7 15.04 8.07 -6.41
N ARG A 8 15.22 9.28 -5.90
CA ARG A 8 14.18 10.32 -5.86
C ARG A 8 13.58 10.61 -7.25
N ASP A 9 14.40 10.64 -8.30
CA ASP A 9 13.99 10.85 -9.69
C ASP A 9 13.13 9.71 -10.25
N GLU A 10 13.26 8.50 -9.70
CA GLU A 10 12.53 7.31 -10.17
C GLU A 10 11.12 7.20 -9.54
N ILE A 11 10.78 8.01 -8.54
CA ILE A 11 9.44 8.00 -7.91
C ILE A 11 8.35 8.28 -8.93
N LEU A 12 8.62 9.16 -9.89
CA LEU A 12 7.66 9.49 -10.96
C LEU A 12 7.37 8.30 -11.89
N HIS A 13 8.22 7.27 -11.91
CA HIS A 13 7.96 6.07 -12.70
C HIS A 13 6.85 5.19 -12.11
N ILE A 14 6.42 5.43 -10.86
CA ILE A 14 5.29 4.73 -10.24
C ILE A 14 4.03 4.83 -11.11
N TRP A 15 3.81 6.00 -11.72
CA TRP A 15 2.66 6.27 -12.58
C TRP A 15 2.67 5.49 -13.90
N GLN A 16 3.79 4.86 -14.25
CA GLN A 16 3.89 3.98 -15.43
C GLN A 16 3.43 2.54 -15.12
N ILE A 17 3.27 2.18 -13.84
CA ILE A 17 2.76 0.86 -13.45
C ILE A 17 1.31 0.77 -13.92
N ASP A 18 1.02 -0.20 -14.78
CA ASP A 18 -0.35 -0.53 -15.17
C ASP A 18 -1.09 -1.16 -13.99
N ARG A 19 -1.95 -0.37 -13.36
CA ARG A 19 -2.76 -0.80 -12.22
C ARG A 19 -4.15 -1.30 -12.60
N ARG A 20 -4.49 -1.47 -13.88
CA ARG A 20 -5.84 -1.86 -14.32
C ARG A 20 -6.39 -3.04 -13.52
N GLU A 21 -7.66 -2.95 -13.16
CA GLU A 21 -8.34 -3.91 -12.31
C GLU A 21 -9.85 -3.85 -12.58
N VAL A 22 -10.49 -5.01 -12.68
CA VAL A 22 -11.95 -5.11 -12.63
C VAL A 22 -12.31 -5.52 -11.22
N ILE A 23 -13.07 -4.67 -10.54
CA ILE A 23 -13.57 -4.89 -9.19
C ILE A 23 -15.03 -5.28 -9.34
N GLU A 24 -15.40 -6.47 -8.87
CA GLU A 24 -16.80 -6.93 -8.88
C GLU A 24 -17.48 -6.75 -7.52
N ASN A 25 -16.68 -6.75 -6.45
CA ASN A 25 -17.14 -6.65 -5.08
C ASN A 25 -16.23 -5.74 -4.26
N THR A 26 -16.84 -5.00 -3.34
CA THR A 26 -16.16 -4.16 -2.36
C THR A 26 -16.53 -4.57 -0.93
N TYR A 27 -15.61 -4.32 -0.01
CA TYR A 27 -15.84 -4.45 1.42
C TYR A 27 -16.25 -3.11 2.01
N SER A 28 -17.20 -3.14 2.95
CA SER A 28 -17.43 -2.05 3.91
C SER A 28 -17.25 -2.58 5.33
N LEU A 29 -16.78 -1.73 6.25
CA LEU A 29 -16.74 -2.08 7.67
C LEU A 29 -18.06 -1.70 8.34
N ARG A 30 -18.82 -2.69 8.81
CA ARG A 30 -20.09 -2.48 9.54
C ARG A 30 -20.05 -3.24 10.86
N GLU A 31 -20.28 -2.52 11.96
CA GLU A 31 -20.28 -3.10 13.31
C GLU A 31 -19.01 -3.95 13.61
N GLY A 32 -17.85 -3.46 13.15
CA GLY A 32 -16.56 -4.15 13.33
C GLY A 32 -16.36 -5.38 12.45
N LYS A 33 -17.22 -5.61 11.44
CA LYS A 33 -17.13 -6.74 10.52
C LYS A 33 -17.02 -6.27 9.08
N LEU A 34 -16.19 -6.97 8.31
CA LEU A 34 -16.11 -6.80 6.87
C LEU A 34 -17.38 -7.37 6.22
N VAL A 35 -18.11 -6.53 5.51
CA VAL A 35 -19.31 -6.89 4.75
C VAL A 35 -19.00 -6.72 3.28
N LEU A 36 -18.97 -7.84 2.54
CA LEU A 36 -18.77 -7.85 1.10
C LEU A 36 -20.10 -7.56 0.38
N ALA A 37 -20.07 -6.66 -0.60
CA ALA A 37 -21.21 -6.37 -1.45
C ALA A 37 -20.77 -6.26 -2.92
N PRO A 38 -21.66 -6.61 -3.88
CA PRO A 38 -21.40 -6.36 -5.29
C PRO A 38 -21.34 -4.85 -5.58
N GLU A 39 -20.24 -4.39 -6.15
CA GLU A 39 -20.03 -3.01 -6.57
C GLU A 39 -18.98 -3.01 -7.69
N HIS A 40 -19.43 -2.71 -8.91
CA HIS A 40 -18.63 -2.91 -10.11
C HIS A 40 -17.83 -1.67 -10.48
N TYR A 41 -16.51 -1.82 -10.61
CA TYR A 41 -15.61 -0.81 -11.16
C TYR A 41 -14.67 -1.42 -12.20
N ASP A 42 -14.55 -0.74 -13.34
CA ASP A 42 -13.54 -1.06 -14.35
C ASP A 42 -12.45 0.01 -14.33
N MET A 43 -11.38 -0.25 -13.56
CA MET A 43 -10.26 0.65 -13.38
C MET A 43 -9.35 0.58 -14.61
N GLN A 44 -9.33 1.65 -15.41
CA GLN A 44 -8.54 1.75 -16.63
C GLN A 44 -7.08 2.22 -16.43
N GLY A 45 -6.65 2.37 -15.16
CA GLY A 45 -5.31 2.82 -14.80
C GLY A 45 -5.35 3.64 -13.51
N TRP A 46 -4.42 4.59 -13.37
CA TRP A 46 -4.49 5.62 -12.34
C TRP A 46 -5.64 6.59 -12.65
N PRO A 47 -6.60 6.81 -11.73
CA PRO A 47 -7.58 7.88 -11.85
C PRO A 47 -6.98 9.24 -12.24
N PRO A 48 -7.71 10.05 -13.03
CA PRO A 48 -7.29 11.41 -13.35
C PRO A 48 -7.02 12.23 -12.07
N GLY A 49 -5.88 12.92 -12.00
CA GLY A 49 -5.50 13.71 -10.84
C GLY A 49 -4.75 12.94 -9.75
N GLU A 50 -4.72 11.60 -9.80
CA GLU A 50 -4.08 10.78 -8.76
C GLU A 50 -2.57 11.00 -8.72
N ALA A 51 -1.93 11.07 -9.90
CA ALA A 51 -0.50 11.34 -10.00
C ALA A 51 -0.15 12.74 -9.44
N GLU A 52 -0.94 13.76 -9.79
CA GLU A 52 -0.76 15.13 -9.33
C GLU A 52 -0.98 15.26 -7.81
N HIS A 53 -1.96 14.53 -7.27
CA HIS A 53 -2.28 14.53 -5.85
C HIS A 53 -1.19 13.83 -5.02
N TYR A 54 -0.78 12.63 -5.41
CA TYR A 54 0.10 11.79 -4.60
C TYR A 54 1.58 12.01 -4.86
N THR A 55 2.00 12.54 -6.02
CA THR A 55 3.42 12.87 -6.27
C THR A 55 4.04 13.74 -5.18
N PRO A 56 3.46 14.89 -4.78
CA PRO A 56 4.06 15.69 -3.71
C PRO A 56 4.10 14.95 -2.37
N ILE A 57 3.10 14.13 -2.05
CA ILE A 57 3.06 13.31 -0.82
C ILE A 57 4.17 12.25 -0.82
N LEU A 58 4.40 11.59 -1.96
CA LEU A 58 5.44 10.57 -2.10
C LEU A 58 6.84 11.20 -2.07
N LEU A 59 7.03 12.35 -2.71
CA LEU A 59 8.29 13.09 -2.66
C LEU A 59 8.61 13.58 -1.24
N ASP A 60 7.62 14.12 -0.52
CA ASP A 60 7.78 14.50 0.89
C ASP A 60 8.14 13.29 1.77
N CYS A 61 7.45 12.16 1.60
CA CYS A 61 7.78 10.91 2.29
C CYS A 61 9.23 10.49 2.04
N TYR A 62 9.69 10.54 0.78
CA TYR A 62 11.08 10.23 0.44
C TYR A 62 12.06 11.21 1.09
N ASP A 63 11.78 12.51 1.04
CA ASP A 63 12.65 13.56 1.58
C ASP A 63 12.74 13.50 3.11
N ARG A 64 11.70 12.99 3.78
CA ARG A 64 11.70 12.65 5.21
C ARG A 64 12.35 11.30 5.53
N GLY A 65 12.92 10.61 4.55
CA GLY A 65 13.64 9.34 4.75
C GLY A 65 12.77 8.09 4.69
N GLY A 66 11.59 8.15 4.05
CA GLY A 66 10.78 6.98 3.72
C GLY A 66 11.52 6.00 2.81
N PHE A 67 11.12 4.73 2.82
CA PHE A 67 11.79 3.66 2.08
C PHE A 67 10.93 3.22 0.89
N PHE A 68 11.52 3.28 -0.30
CA PHE A 68 10.84 3.01 -1.57
C PHE A 68 11.54 1.85 -2.27
N TRP A 69 10.96 0.65 -2.24
CA TRP A 69 11.46 -0.48 -3.04
C TRP A 69 10.76 -0.51 -4.38
N GLY A 70 11.54 -0.54 -5.46
CA GLY A 70 11.07 -0.78 -6.81
C GLY A 70 11.48 -2.15 -7.32
N ALA A 71 10.55 -2.85 -7.95
CA ALA A 71 10.81 -4.04 -8.75
C ALA A 71 10.95 -3.67 -10.22
N PHE A 72 12.03 -4.10 -10.85
CA PHE A 72 12.37 -3.75 -12.22
C PHE A 72 12.45 -4.98 -13.14
N GLU A 73 11.90 -4.81 -14.33
CA GLU A 73 12.04 -5.72 -15.47
C GLU A 73 12.49 -4.92 -16.70
N ASN A 74 13.68 -5.20 -17.22
CA ASN A 74 14.28 -4.47 -18.36
C ASN A 74 14.24 -2.94 -18.17
N ASP A 75 14.69 -2.46 -17.00
CA ASP A 75 14.67 -1.04 -16.59
C ASP A 75 13.28 -0.40 -16.39
N THR A 76 12.20 -1.11 -16.66
CA THR A 76 10.82 -0.67 -16.37
C THR A 76 10.45 -0.98 -14.92
N LEU A 77 9.89 0.01 -14.21
CA LEU A 77 9.34 -0.19 -12.88
C LEU A 77 8.01 -0.96 -12.99
N VAL A 78 7.97 -2.17 -12.46
CA VAL A 78 6.82 -3.09 -12.53
C VAL A 78 6.17 -3.37 -11.17
N GLY A 79 6.72 -2.83 -10.10
CA GLY A 79 6.12 -2.86 -8.79
C GLY A 79 6.81 -1.94 -7.82
N VAL A 80 6.09 -1.45 -6.83
CA VAL A 80 6.61 -0.54 -5.82
C VAL A 80 6.05 -0.87 -4.44
N SER A 81 6.85 -0.68 -3.40
CA SER A 81 6.40 -0.60 -2.01
C SER A 81 7.02 0.61 -1.35
N VAL A 82 6.20 1.38 -0.62
CA VAL A 82 6.58 2.61 0.06
C VAL A 82 6.25 2.48 1.55
N LEU A 83 7.28 2.56 2.39
CA LEU A 83 7.17 2.60 3.83
C LEU A 83 7.46 4.02 4.32
N GLU A 84 6.56 4.57 5.13
CA GLU A 84 6.76 5.86 5.80
C GLU A 84 7.94 5.84 6.78
N SER A 85 8.44 7.04 7.11
CA SER A 85 9.42 7.24 8.18
C SER A 85 8.81 7.78 9.48
N LYS A 86 7.61 8.37 9.42
CA LYS A 86 6.88 8.90 10.57
C LYS A 86 6.17 7.76 11.30
N PHE A 87 6.49 7.57 12.58
CA PHE A 87 5.74 6.69 13.47
C PHE A 87 4.36 7.29 13.77
N ILE A 88 3.34 6.43 13.79
CA ILE A 88 1.95 6.78 14.05
C ILE A 88 1.35 5.91 15.16
N GLY A 89 0.11 6.22 15.54
CA GLY A 89 -0.57 5.63 16.69
C GLY A 89 -0.16 6.23 18.03
N ALA A 90 -0.98 6.02 19.06
CA ALA A 90 -0.78 6.53 20.41
C ALA A 90 0.52 6.02 21.04
N GLY A 91 0.91 4.79 20.69
CA GLY A 91 2.17 4.18 21.11
C GLY A 91 3.40 4.64 20.32
N GLN A 92 3.22 5.39 19.23
CA GLN A 92 4.28 5.74 18.27
C GLN A 92 5.07 4.50 17.83
N ASP A 93 4.37 3.41 17.55
CA ASP A 93 4.92 2.07 17.32
C ASP A 93 4.49 1.45 15.98
N ALA A 94 3.78 2.20 15.14
CA ALA A 94 3.36 1.78 13.82
C ALA A 94 4.00 2.63 12.72
N LEU A 95 4.32 2.01 11.59
CA LEU A 95 4.70 2.70 10.35
C LEU A 95 3.69 2.39 9.25
N GLN A 96 3.33 3.39 8.45
CA GLN A 96 2.42 3.19 7.33
C GLN A 96 3.13 2.51 6.16
N LEU A 97 2.58 1.40 5.66
CA LEU A 97 2.81 0.96 4.28
C LEU A 97 1.94 1.85 3.38
N LYS A 98 2.52 2.95 2.91
CA LYS A 98 1.80 4.01 2.21
C LYS A 98 1.34 3.59 0.81
N PHE A 99 2.20 2.88 0.07
CA PHE A 99 1.91 2.46 -1.30
C PHE A 99 2.40 1.01 -1.50
N LEU A 100 1.60 0.18 -2.17
CA LEU A 100 2.01 -1.14 -2.65
C LEU A 100 1.26 -1.46 -3.95
N HIS A 101 1.96 -1.40 -5.07
CA HIS A 101 1.38 -1.70 -6.38
C HIS A 101 2.25 -2.65 -7.17
N VAL A 102 1.61 -3.50 -7.95
CA VAL A 102 2.23 -4.43 -8.87
C VAL A 102 1.52 -4.31 -10.21
N HIS A 103 2.31 -4.23 -11.28
CA HIS A 103 1.84 -4.24 -12.65
C HIS A 103 0.88 -5.40 -12.88
N ARG A 104 -0.26 -5.16 -13.54
CA ARG A 104 -1.35 -6.13 -13.69
C ARG A 104 -0.88 -7.53 -14.14
N ASP A 105 0.03 -7.58 -15.10
CA ASP A 105 0.50 -8.82 -15.73
C ASP A 105 1.49 -9.61 -14.84
N LEU A 106 1.92 -9.01 -13.73
CA LEU A 106 2.87 -9.58 -12.78
C LEU A 106 2.23 -9.79 -11.40
N ARG A 107 0.89 -9.74 -11.32
CA ARG A 107 0.14 -10.14 -10.13
C ARG A 107 0.04 -11.67 -10.05
N GLY A 108 -0.22 -12.21 -8.86
CA GLY A 108 -0.40 -13.65 -8.64
C GLY A 108 0.89 -14.49 -8.63
N ILE A 109 2.06 -13.92 -8.92
CA ILE A 109 3.37 -14.62 -8.92
C ILE A 109 4.23 -14.33 -7.69
N GLY A 110 3.66 -13.71 -6.65
CA GLY A 110 4.34 -13.45 -5.37
C GLY A 110 5.17 -12.15 -5.27
N LEU A 111 5.19 -11.31 -6.32
CA LEU A 111 5.94 -10.04 -6.31
C LEU A 111 5.44 -9.08 -5.21
N GLY A 112 4.12 -8.93 -5.08
CA GLY A 112 3.53 -8.09 -4.03
C GLY A 112 3.96 -8.53 -2.64
N THR A 113 3.86 -9.84 -2.34
CA THR A 113 4.33 -10.41 -1.06
C THR A 113 5.81 -10.16 -0.81
N LYS A 114 6.66 -10.27 -1.83
CA LYS A 114 8.09 -9.94 -1.71
C LYS A 114 8.30 -8.47 -1.32
N LEU A 115 7.58 -7.56 -1.97
CA LEU A 115 7.65 -6.12 -1.69
C LEU A 115 7.10 -5.78 -0.29
N PHE A 116 5.97 -6.37 0.10
CA PHE A 116 5.39 -6.24 1.44
C PHE A 116 6.38 -6.69 2.52
N ASN A 117 7.01 -7.86 2.36
CA ASN A 117 7.96 -8.39 3.34
C ASN A 117 9.18 -7.48 3.50
N LEU A 118 9.67 -6.85 2.41
CA LEU A 118 10.76 -5.88 2.51
C LEU A 118 10.38 -4.67 3.39
N ALA A 119 9.16 -4.16 3.23
CA ALA A 119 8.65 -3.09 4.08
C ALA A 119 8.46 -3.55 5.54
N ALA A 120 7.91 -4.73 5.77
CA ALA A 120 7.73 -5.29 7.12
C ALA A 120 9.06 -5.49 7.85
N GLU A 121 10.05 -6.10 7.19
CA GLU A 121 11.40 -6.29 7.75
C GLU A 121 12.09 -4.96 8.03
N LYS A 122 11.91 -3.96 7.16
CA LYS A 122 12.47 -2.65 7.41
C LYS A 122 11.78 -1.94 8.57
N ALA A 123 10.46 -2.01 8.67
CA ALA A 123 9.71 -1.46 9.79
C ALA A 123 10.15 -2.11 11.12
N LYS A 124 10.33 -3.43 11.12
CA LYS A 124 10.91 -4.18 12.25
C LYS A 124 12.28 -3.64 12.65
N ALA A 125 13.17 -3.47 11.68
CA ALA A 125 14.52 -2.95 11.91
C ALA A 125 14.53 -1.49 12.41
N LEU A 126 13.48 -0.72 12.15
CA LEU A 126 13.28 0.63 12.69
C LEU A 126 12.65 0.62 14.09
N GLY A 127 12.20 -0.54 14.59
CA GLY A 127 11.57 -0.68 15.91
C GLY A 127 10.05 -0.58 15.91
N ALA A 128 9.40 -0.59 14.73
CA ALA A 128 7.95 -0.66 14.66
C ALA A 128 7.43 -2.03 15.10
N ARG A 129 6.31 -2.02 15.82
CA ARG A 129 5.57 -3.20 16.26
C ARG A 129 4.52 -3.64 15.25
N LYS A 130 4.13 -2.76 14.33
CA LYS A 130 3.16 -3.07 13.29
C LYS A 130 3.33 -2.20 12.04
N LEU A 131 2.86 -2.73 10.91
CA LEU A 131 2.54 -1.91 9.75
C LEU A 131 1.08 -1.47 9.83
N TYR A 132 0.81 -0.24 9.39
CA TYR A 132 -0.53 0.28 9.17
C TYR A 132 -0.80 0.39 7.66
N ILE A 133 -1.97 -0.02 7.20
CA ILE A 133 -2.36 -0.04 5.79
C ILE A 133 -3.76 0.58 5.65
N SER A 134 -3.90 1.60 4.81
CA SER A 134 -5.19 1.95 4.22
C SER A 134 -5.35 1.12 2.94
N ALA A 135 -6.30 0.19 2.93
CA ALA A 135 -6.50 -0.68 1.78
C ALA A 135 -7.75 -0.25 1.02
N THR A 136 -7.58 0.02 -0.29
CA THR A 136 -8.72 0.17 -1.21
C THR A 136 -9.72 -0.97 -0.96
N PRO A 137 -11.03 -0.68 -0.82
CA PRO A 137 -12.01 -1.65 -0.37
C PRO A 137 -12.31 -2.77 -1.39
N SER A 138 -11.52 -2.95 -2.46
CA SER A 138 -11.72 -4.04 -3.41
C SER A 138 -11.52 -5.40 -2.73
N GLU A 139 -12.36 -6.37 -3.09
CA GLU A 139 -12.28 -7.72 -2.56
C GLU A 139 -10.88 -8.31 -2.71
N HIS A 140 -10.25 -8.11 -3.88
CA HIS A 140 -8.92 -8.62 -4.16
C HIS A 140 -7.86 -7.99 -3.24
N THR A 141 -7.89 -6.68 -3.03
CA THR A 141 -6.92 -5.95 -2.20
C THR A 141 -7.04 -6.33 -0.73
N VAL A 142 -8.27 -6.30 -0.18
CA VAL A 142 -8.50 -6.65 1.22
C VAL A 142 -8.12 -8.12 1.47
N ASN A 143 -8.57 -9.05 0.62
CA ASN A 143 -8.22 -10.47 0.75
C ASN A 143 -6.72 -10.72 0.62
N TYR A 144 -6.02 -9.94 -0.21
CA TYR A 144 -4.56 -10.01 -0.31
C TYR A 144 -3.89 -9.73 1.03
N TYR A 145 -4.24 -8.63 1.70
CA TYR A 145 -3.68 -8.29 3.01
C TYR A 145 -4.10 -9.26 4.11
N LEU A 146 -5.36 -9.71 4.12
CA LEU A 146 -5.82 -10.73 5.08
C LEU A 146 -5.02 -12.04 4.95
N LYS A 147 -4.71 -12.48 3.71
CA LYS A 147 -3.88 -13.67 3.46
C LYS A 147 -2.43 -13.51 3.93
N LEU A 148 -1.92 -12.27 3.98
CA LEU A 148 -0.61 -11.97 4.58
C LEU A 148 -0.63 -12.01 6.11
N GLY A 149 -1.80 -12.15 6.73
CA GLY A 149 -1.97 -12.11 8.18
C GLY A 149 -2.27 -10.71 8.73
N CYS A 150 -2.62 -9.75 7.87
CA CYS A 150 -3.14 -8.47 8.34
C CYS A 150 -4.53 -8.67 8.96
N VAL A 151 -4.84 -7.85 9.95
CA VAL A 151 -6.14 -7.82 10.64
C VAL A 151 -6.71 -6.41 10.60
N LEU A 152 -7.98 -6.24 10.93
CA LEU A 152 -8.55 -4.90 11.10
C LEU A 152 -7.73 -4.09 12.11
N ALA A 153 -7.40 -2.85 11.75
CA ALA A 153 -6.66 -1.96 12.63
C ALA A 153 -7.45 -1.73 13.92
N THR A 154 -6.81 -1.94 15.07
CA THR A 154 -7.42 -1.73 16.38
C THR A 154 -7.43 -0.24 16.79
N GLU A 155 -6.54 0.54 16.19
CA GLU A 155 -6.44 1.99 16.34
C GLU A 155 -6.47 2.62 14.94
N ILE A 156 -7.40 3.55 14.71
CA ILE A 156 -7.52 4.27 13.43
C ILE A 156 -6.72 5.56 13.51
N ASP A 157 -5.81 5.76 12.56
CA ASP A 157 -5.10 7.03 12.43
C ASP A 157 -6.06 8.08 11.84
N PRO A 158 -6.32 9.20 12.55
CA PRO A 158 -7.32 10.18 12.13
C PRO A 158 -6.90 10.95 10.88
N GLU A 159 -5.61 11.16 10.63
CA GLU A 159 -5.12 11.85 9.42
C GLU A 159 -5.33 10.95 8.20
N LEU A 160 -5.00 9.66 8.32
CA LEU A 160 -5.19 8.69 7.25
C LEU A 160 -6.66 8.39 6.98
N PHE A 161 -7.49 8.27 8.02
CA PHE A 161 -8.94 8.10 7.84
C PHE A 161 -9.60 9.31 7.18
N ALA A 162 -9.15 10.53 7.50
CA ALA A 162 -9.65 11.72 6.83
C ALA A 162 -9.22 11.81 5.36
N LEU A 163 -8.04 11.28 5.03
CA LEU A 163 -7.53 11.22 3.66
C LEU A 163 -8.26 10.15 2.83
N GLU A 164 -8.52 8.98 3.42
CA GLU A 164 -9.04 7.79 2.74
C GLU A 164 -10.24 7.19 3.53
N PRO A 165 -11.38 7.91 3.66
CA PRO A 165 -12.47 7.51 4.56
C PRO A 165 -13.21 6.24 4.15
N GLU A 166 -13.07 5.82 2.88
CA GLU A 166 -13.70 4.63 2.32
C GLU A 166 -12.78 3.40 2.39
N ASP A 167 -11.50 3.58 2.76
CA ASP A 167 -10.55 2.50 2.83
C ASP A 167 -10.79 1.60 4.04
N ILE A 168 -10.40 0.33 3.89
CA ILE A 168 -10.34 -0.62 4.97
C ILE A 168 -8.99 -0.48 5.66
N HIS A 169 -8.99 0.05 6.87
CA HIS A 169 -7.79 0.21 7.67
C HIS A 169 -7.38 -1.11 8.33
N LEU A 170 -6.17 -1.57 8.03
CA LEU A 170 -5.60 -2.85 8.46
C LEU A 170 -4.28 -2.63 9.19
N GLU A 171 -3.91 -3.60 10.02
CA GLU A 171 -2.58 -3.67 10.64
C GLU A 171 -1.95 -5.05 10.48
N TYR A 172 -0.63 -5.07 10.35
CA TYR A 172 0.18 -6.30 10.36
C TYR A 172 1.12 -6.27 11.56
N VAL A 173 0.94 -7.20 12.50
CA VAL A 173 1.78 -7.29 13.70
C VAL A 173 3.15 -7.85 13.31
N ILE A 174 4.19 -7.07 13.62
CA ILE A 174 5.58 -7.44 13.40
C ILE A 174 6.04 -8.29 14.59
N SER A 175 6.54 -9.48 14.29
CA SER A 175 7.18 -10.40 15.25
C SER A 175 8.69 -10.40 15.07
#